data_AF-A0A0N4WIK2-F1
#
_entry.id   AF-A0A0N4WIK2-F1
#
_cell.length_a   1.000
_cell.length_b   1.000
_cell.length_c   1.000
_cell.angle_alpha   90.00
_cell.angle_beta   90.00
_cell.angle_gamma   90.00
#
_symmetry.space_group_name_H-M   'P 1'
#
loop_
_entity.id
_entity.type
_entity.pdbx_description
1 polymer ?
#
loop_
_entity_poly.entity_id
_entity_poly.type
_entity_poly.pdbx_seq_one_letter_code
_entity_poly.pdbx_strand_id
1 'polypeptide(L)'
;MNKCISYYPSRLGEKVIVGKTTVTSISQTISVTGMQETILDEPLLPKFRQTRFTLCHIHCTTWPDHSAPKECGSVIAIHRLLWKNGTCSPIVVHCSAGIGRTCTLVDRPTSQRCELK
;
A
#
# COMPACT_ATOMS: atom_id res chain seq x y z
N MET A 1 -22.29 -1.21 3.17
CA MET A 1 -21.46 -2.29 3.72
C MET A 1 -20.01 -1.83 3.73
N ASN A 2 -19.40 -1.73 4.91
CA ASN A 2 -18.00 -1.31 5.05
C ASN A 2 -17.08 -2.47 4.66
N LYS A 3 -16.34 -2.32 3.57
CA LYS A 3 -15.47 -3.37 3.02
C LYS A 3 -14.09 -3.43 3.66
N CYS A 4 -13.66 -2.34 4.30
CA CYS A 4 -12.40 -2.23 5.04
C CYS A 4 -12.55 -1.15 6.12
N ILE A 5 -11.91 -1.33 7.27
CA ILE A 5 -11.85 -0.32 8.33
C ILE A 5 -10.68 0.62 8.07
N SER A 6 -10.83 1.91 8.42
CA SER A 6 -9.72 2.85 8.30
C SER A 6 -8.68 2.55 9.39
N TYR A 7 -7.53 2.03 8.98
CA TYR A 7 -6.39 1.70 9.86
C TYR A 7 -5.22 2.69 9.70
N TYR A 8 -5.39 3.72 8.87
CA TYR A 8 -4.35 4.70 8.58
C TYR A 8 -4.92 6.14 8.62
N PRO A 9 -4.09 7.14 8.95
CA PRO A 9 -4.51 8.53 8.98
C PRO A 9 -4.99 8.98 7.60
N SER A 10 -6.20 9.53 7.53
CA SER A 10 -6.78 10.02 6.28
C SER A 10 -6.30 11.42 5.94
N ARG A 11 -5.77 12.18 6.90
CA ARG A 11 -5.28 13.56 6.71
C ARG A 11 -3.77 13.65 6.92
N LEU A 12 -3.14 14.50 6.11
CA LEU A 12 -1.74 14.88 6.24
C LEU A 12 -1.43 15.39 7.66
N GLY A 13 -0.36 14.87 8.27
CA GLY A 13 0.08 15.25 9.62
C GLY A 13 -0.74 14.62 10.77
N GLU A 14 -1.82 13.91 10.47
CA GLU A 14 -2.61 13.21 11.49
C GLU A 14 -1.89 11.93 11.96
N LYS A 15 -2.10 11.59 13.23
CA LYS A 15 -1.56 10.39 13.87
C LYS A 15 -2.71 9.51 14.32
N VAL A 16 -2.68 8.24 13.91
CA VAL A 16 -3.63 7.23 14.35
C VAL A 16 -2.88 6.17 15.16
N ILE A 17 -3.41 5.84 16.33
CA ILE A 17 -2.86 4.77 17.17
C ILE A 17 -3.65 3.50 16.87
N VAL A 18 -2.97 2.50 16.31
CA VAL A 18 -3.55 1.17 16.02
C VAL A 18 -2.88 0.16 16.94
N GLY A 19 -3.58 -0.20 18.02
CA GLY A 19 -3.05 -1.12 19.03
C GLY A 19 -1.83 -0.55 19.76
N LYS A 20 -0.64 -1.10 19.47
CA LYS A 20 0.64 -0.68 20.08
C LYS A 20 1.51 0.17 19.16
N THR A 21 1.00 0.47 17.96
CA THR A 21 1.71 1.14 16.88
C THR A 21 1.08 2.51 16.64
N THR A 22 1.91 3.53 16.40
CA THR A 22 1.45 4.86 15.97
C THR A 22 1.74 5.00 14.48
N VAL A 23 0.77 5.43 13.69
CA VAL A 23 0.93 5.66 12.26
C VAL A 23 0.75 7.14 11.99
N THR A 24 1.75 7.81 11.41
CA THR A 24 1.71 9.25 11.10
C THR A 24 1.70 9.46 9.59
N SER A 25 0.79 10.30 9.07
CA SER A 25 0.84 10.69 7.65
C SER A 25 1.89 11.77 7.43
N ILE A 26 2.94 11.45 6.66
CA ILE A 26 4.02 12.39 6.31
C ILE A 26 3.70 13.16 5.03
N SER A 27 3.18 12.47 4.02
CA SER A 27 2.80 13.07 2.73
C SER A 27 1.60 12.36 2.13
N GLN A 28 0.83 13.09 1.33
CA GLN A 28 -0.32 12.56 0.59
C GLN A 28 -0.30 13.15 -0.81
N THR A 29 -0.32 12.28 -1.82
CA THR A 29 -0.37 12.65 -3.23
C THR A 29 -1.56 11.93 -3.86
N ILE A 30 -2.47 12.69 -4.48
CA ILE A 30 -3.61 12.13 -5.19
C ILE A 30 -3.31 12.22 -6.68
N SER A 31 -3.26 11.07 -7.33
CA SER A 31 -3.10 10.97 -8.78
C SER A 31 -4.44 11.25 -9.47
N VAL A 32 -4.36 11.78 -10.70
CA VAL A 32 -5.53 12.04 -11.57
C VAL A 32 -6.38 10.79 -11.85
N THR A 33 -5.82 9.60 -11.67
CA THR A 33 -6.46 8.29 -11.86
C THR A 33 -7.20 7.78 -10.60
N GLY A 34 -7.41 8.64 -9.59
CA GLY A 34 -8.10 8.30 -8.34
C GLY A 34 -7.30 7.38 -7.41
N MET A 35 -6.00 7.30 -7.62
CA MET A 35 -5.04 6.61 -6.75
C MET A 35 -4.48 7.62 -5.73
N GLN A 36 -4.66 7.33 -4.45
CA GLN A 36 -4.07 8.11 -3.36
C GLN A 36 -2.84 7.39 -2.84
N GLU A 37 -1.68 8.02 -2.98
CA GLU A 37 -0.43 7.60 -2.35
C GLU A 37 -0.26 8.37 -1.05
N THR A 38 -0.02 7.65 0.05
CA THR A 38 0.19 8.22 1.38
C THR A 38 1.47 7.64 1.95
N ILE A 39 2.41 8.51 2.30
CA ILE A 39 3.62 8.09 3.00
C ILE A 39 3.33 8.11 4.50
N LEU A 40 3.48 6.96 5.14
CA LEU A 40 3.23 6.76 6.56
C LEU A 40 4.54 6.52 7.30
N ASP A 41 4.73 7.17 8.44
CA ASP A 41 5.80 6.86 9.39
C ASP A 41 5.26 5.94 10.48
N GLU A 42 5.93 4.81 10.70
CA GLU A 42 5.67 3.96 11.85
C GLU A 42 6.93 3.83 12.74
N PRO A 43 6.86 4.25 14.02
CA PRO A 43 7.78 3.78 15.06
C PRO A 43 7.55 2.28 15.32
N LEU A 44 8.57 1.45 15.02
CA LEU A 44 8.53 0.02 15.30
C LEU A 44 8.41 -0.24 16.81
N LEU A 45 7.74 -1.35 17.13
CA LEU A 45 7.77 -1.94 18.46
C LEU A 45 9.23 -2.22 18.88
N PRO A 46 9.55 -2.13 20.18
CA PRO A 46 10.92 -2.24 20.72
C PRO A 46 11.66 -3.57 20.44
N LYS A 47 11.02 -4.52 19.74
CA LYS A 47 11.60 -5.79 19.31
C LYS A 47 12.49 -5.68 18.06
N PHE A 48 12.44 -4.56 17.32
CA PHE A 48 13.25 -4.36 16.11
C PHE A 48 14.29 -3.25 16.31
N ARG A 49 15.51 -3.50 15.83
CA ARG A 49 16.72 -2.66 16.04
C ARG A 49 16.76 -1.39 15.17
N GLN A 50 15.82 -1.22 14.24
CA GLN A 50 15.63 0.01 13.46
C GLN A 50 14.57 0.89 14.12
N THR A 51 14.88 2.18 14.25
CA THR A 51 14.12 3.13 15.07
C THR A 51 12.86 3.66 14.39
N ARG A 52 12.77 3.65 13.05
CA ARG A 52 11.61 4.10 12.26
C ARG A 52 11.62 3.44 10.88
N PHE A 53 10.45 3.19 10.32
CA PHE A 53 10.34 2.86 8.90
C PHE A 53 9.20 3.63 8.23
N THR A 54 9.42 3.91 6.95
CA THR A 54 8.50 4.67 6.12
C THR A 54 7.79 3.72 5.18
N LEU A 55 6.46 3.78 5.17
CA LEU A 55 5.58 2.97 4.35
C LEU A 55 4.96 3.82 3.24
N CYS A 56 4.98 3.31 2.01
CA CYS A 56 4.17 3.85 0.92
C CYS A 56 2.84 3.09 0.89
N HIS A 57 1.76 3.77 1.28
CA HIS A 57 0.40 3.24 1.22
C HIS A 57 -0.30 3.74 -0.04
N ILE A 58 -0.87 2.83 -0.82
CA ILE A 58 -1.53 3.14 -2.08
C ILE A 58 -2.99 2.70 -1.97
N HIS A 59 -3.91 3.66 -2.10
CA HIS A 59 -5.34 3.40 -2.10
C HIS A 59 -5.94 3.72 -3.48
N CYS A 60 -6.43 2.69 -4.15
CA CYS A 60 -7.17 2.82 -5.41
C CYS A 60 -8.68 2.78 -5.15
N THR A 61 -9.37 3.89 -5.40
CA THR A 61 -10.83 4.01 -5.20
C THR A 61 -11.64 3.76 -6.47
N THR A 62 -10.99 3.74 -7.64
CA THR A 62 -11.64 3.64 -8.95
C THR A 62 -11.92 2.21 -9.41
N TRP A 63 -11.41 1.19 -8.70
CA TRP A 63 -11.63 -0.22 -9.03
C TRP A 63 -12.90 -0.75 -8.34
N PRO A 64 -14.00 -0.99 -9.08
CA PRO A 64 -15.23 -1.50 -8.50
C PRO A 64 -15.06 -2.95 -8.02
N ASP A 65 -15.91 -3.37 -7.09
CA ASP A 65 -15.89 -4.74 -6.57
C ASP A 65 -16.54 -5.71 -7.56
N HIS A 66 -15.99 -6.92 -7.71
CA HIS A 66 -16.45 -7.95 -8.65
C HIS A 66 -16.40 -7.58 -10.15
N SER A 67 -15.81 -6.45 -10.55
CA SER A 67 -15.65 -6.09 -11.96
C SER A 67 -14.20 -5.76 -12.30
N ALA A 68 -13.91 -5.76 -13.60
CA ALA A 68 -12.69 -5.14 -14.10
C ALA A 68 -12.68 -3.63 -13.79
N PRO A 69 -11.49 -3.00 -13.70
CA PRO A 69 -11.38 -1.54 -13.63
C PRO A 69 -12.05 -0.93 -14.87
N LYS A 70 -12.83 0.14 -14.69
CA LYS A 70 -13.36 0.90 -15.84
C LYS A 70 -12.25 1.57 -16.64
N GLU A 71 -11.22 2.03 -15.94
CA GLU A 71 -10.00 2.58 -16.52
C GLU A 71 -8.80 1.74 -16.07
N CYS A 72 -8.10 1.16 -17.04
CA CYS A 72 -6.91 0.35 -16.76
C CYS A 72 -5.72 1.19 -16.24
N GLY A 73 -5.76 2.51 -16.40
CA GLY A 73 -4.67 3.42 -16.04
C GLY A 73 -4.23 3.30 -14.58
N SER A 74 -5.18 3.23 -13.64
CA SER A 74 -4.88 3.09 -12.21
C SER A 74 -4.18 1.75 -11.89
N VAL A 75 -4.66 0.65 -12.48
CA VAL A 75 -4.07 -0.69 -12.25
C VAL A 75 -2.68 -0.80 -12.85
N ILE A 76 -2.49 -0.28 -14.06
CA ILE A 76 -1.18 -0.24 -14.71
C ILE A 76 -0.20 0.61 -13.89
N ALA A 77 -0.64 1.75 -13.34
CA ALA A 77 0.18 2.60 -12.49
C ALA A 77 0.63 1.87 -11.21
N ILE A 78 -0.28 1.16 -10.54
CA ILE A 78 0.04 0.35 -9.36
C ILE A 78 1.04 -0.75 -9.72
N HIS A 79 0.79 -1.48 -10.80
CA HIS A 79 1.69 -2.53 -11.26
C HIS A 79 3.10 -2.00 -11.57
N ARG A 80 3.20 -0.85 -12.26
CA ARG A 80 4.47 -0.17 -12.50
C ARG A 80 5.17 0.24 -11.21
N LEU A 81 4.43 0.71 -10.21
CA LEU A 81 4.99 1.10 -8.92
C LEU A 81 5.51 -0.11 -8.15
N LEU A 82 4.78 -1.23 -8.17
CA LEU A 82 5.22 -2.52 -7.58
C LEU A 82 6.50 -3.04 -8.24
N TRP A 83 6.63 -2.90 -9.56
CA TRP A 83 7.83 -3.29 -10.30
C TRP A 83 9.02 -2.36 -10.06
N LYS A 84 8.77 -1.05 -9.99
CA LYS A 84 9.82 -0.04 -9.77
C LYS A 84 10.36 -0.09 -8.35
N ASN A 85 9.47 -0.23 -7.37
CA ASN A 85 9.83 -0.30 -5.95
C ASN A 85 10.23 -1.73 -5.57
N GLY A 86 11.06 -2.39 -6.40
CA GLY A 86 11.49 -3.78 -6.25
C GLY A 86 12.31 -4.03 -4.98
N THR A 87 11.72 -3.82 -3.82
CA THR A 87 12.31 -3.99 -2.52
C THR A 87 12.41 -5.48 -2.20
N CYS A 88 13.42 -5.83 -1.41
CA CYS A 88 13.58 -7.16 -0.80
C CYS A 88 12.62 -7.39 0.37
N SER A 89 11.77 -6.41 0.67
CA SER A 89 10.75 -6.49 1.71
C SER A 89 9.43 -7.01 1.13
N PRO A 90 8.65 -7.75 1.92
CA PRO A 90 7.33 -8.22 1.50
C PRO A 90 6.41 -7.02 1.24
N ILE A 91 5.66 -7.08 0.14
CA ILE A 91 4.63 -6.10 -0.20
C ILE A 91 3.28 -6.64 0.29
N VAL A 92 2.54 -5.81 1.02
CA VAL A 92 1.19 -6.15 1.50
C VAL A 92 0.17 -5.59 0.51
N VAL A 93 -0.66 -6.46 -0.05
CA VAL A 93 -1.77 -6.10 -0.94
C VAL A 93 -3.06 -6.66 -0.37
N HIS A 94 -4.08 -5.82 -0.22
CA HIS A 94 -5.40 -6.26 0.22
C HIS A 94 -6.50 -5.61 -0.63
N CYS A 95 -7.68 -6.23 -0.62
CA CYS A 95 -8.89 -5.65 -1.20
C CYS A 95 -10.01 -5.71 -0.15
N SER A 96 -11.04 -6.52 -0.40
CA SER A 96 -12.08 -6.86 0.57
C SER A 96 -11.82 -8.26 1.15
N ALA A 97 -11.87 -9.29 0.30
CA ALA A 97 -11.61 -10.69 0.67
C ALA A 97 -10.16 -11.14 0.46
N GLY A 98 -9.32 -10.30 -0.15
CA GLY A 98 -7.90 -10.60 -0.39
C GLY A 98 -7.63 -11.57 -1.55
N ILE A 99 -8.61 -11.87 -2.40
CA ILE A 99 -8.49 -12.88 -3.47
C ILE A 99 -8.50 -12.22 -4.86
N GLY A 100 -9.63 -11.63 -5.29
CA GLY A 100 -9.79 -11.18 -6.69
C GLY A 100 -8.78 -10.13 -7.16
N ARG A 101 -8.94 -8.87 -6.71
CA ARG A 101 -8.07 -7.74 -7.09
C ARG A 101 -6.62 -7.94 -6.65
N THR A 102 -6.44 -8.64 -5.52
CA THR A 102 -5.12 -8.98 -4.99
C THR A 102 -4.37 -9.90 -5.95
N CYS A 103 -4.97 -11.02 -6.40
CA CYS A 103 -4.31 -11.94 -7.33
C CYS A 103 -3.93 -11.27 -8.66
N THR A 104 -4.74 -10.32 -9.16
CA THR A 104 -4.41 -9.57 -10.38
C THR A 104 -3.14 -8.72 -10.25
N LEU A 105 -2.75 -8.31 -9.03
CA LEU A 105 -1.57 -7.47 -8.78
C LEU A 105 -0.33 -8.27 -8.39
N VAL A 106 -0.48 -9.54 -8.01
CA VAL A 106 0.60 -10.40 -7.46
C VAL A 106 1.47 -11.02 -8.56
N ASP A 107 1.16 -10.82 -9.84
CA ASP A 107 1.95 -11.31 -10.96
C ASP A 107 3.30 -10.56 -11.10
N ARG A 108 4.23 -10.84 -10.18
CA ARG A 108 5.62 -10.37 -10.23
C ARG A 108 6.49 -11.51 -10.74
N PRO A 109 7.27 -11.31 -11.82
CA PRO A 109 8.25 -12.29 -12.25
C PRO A 109 9.32 -12.46 -11.16
N THR A 110 9.53 -13.69 -10.74
CA THR A 110 10.46 -14.15 -9.70
C THR A 110 11.95 -13.87 -10.00
N SER A 111 12.26 -13.17 -11.11
CA SER A 111 13.63 -12.99 -11.62
C SER A 111 14.42 -11.84 -11.01
N GLN A 112 13.85 -11.03 -10.10
CA GLN A 112 14.67 -10.17 -9.24
C GLN A 112 15.04 -10.95 -7.98
N ARG A 113 16.07 -11.80 -8.10
CA ARG A 113 16.78 -12.32 -6.94
C ARG A 113 17.33 -11.13 -6.16
N CYS A 114 16.77 -10.88 -4.99
CA CYS A 114 17.47 -10.14 -3.95
C CYS A 114 18.70 -10.96 -3.57
N GLU A 115 19.84 -10.66 -4.20
CA GLU A 115 21.12 -11.17 -3.72
C GLU A 115 21.35 -10.56 -2.33
N LEU A 116 21.31 -11.43 -1.32
CA LEU A 116 21.79 -11.14 0.03
C LEU A 116 23.27 -10.75 -0.10
N LYS A 117 23.56 -9.45 -0.05
CA LYS A 117 24.89 -8.95 0.26
C LYS A 117 25.10 -8.92 1.76
#